data_AF-A0A811QGU3-F1
#
_entry.id   AF-A0A811QGU3-F1
#
_cell.length_a   1.000
_cell.length_b   1.000
_cell.length_c   1.000
_cell.angle_alpha   90.00
_cell.angle_beta   90.00
_cell.angle_gamma   90.00
#
_symmetry.space_group_name_H-M   'P 1'
#
loop_
_entity.id
_entity.type
_entity.pdbx_description
1 polymer ?
#
loop_
_entity_poly.entity_id
_entity_poly.type
_entity_poly.pdbx_seq_one_letter_code
_entity_poly.pdbx_strand_id
1 'polypeptide(L)'
;MVMTEMHRGSCHGRDNAEVDVVKAVADVEERQQHNQGGEGAWEAARKACGEADAFAIQSNERGIVARDSGAFAWEIVPIEVPVGRGKPPVLIEKDESLDKFDPAKLKKLRPSFKENGGTVTAGNASSISDGAAALVLVSGQKAQELGLQVLARIRGYADAAQAPELFTTTPALAIPKAIANAGLESSHVDFYEINEAFSEKINVHGGAVSLGHPLGCSGARILVTLLGVLSMSRLGTTEAVVPLLTES
;
A
#
# COMPACT_ATOMS: atom_id res chain seq x y z
N MET A 1 -18.42 5.88 -15.38
CA MET A 1 -18.26 4.44 -15.63
C MET A 1 -17.23 4.27 -16.73
N VAL A 2 -15.96 4.08 -16.34
CA VAL A 2 -14.91 3.61 -17.24
C VAL A 2 -14.55 2.24 -16.68
N MET A 3 -14.94 1.18 -17.39
CA MET A 3 -14.45 -0.16 -17.09
C MET A 3 -13.03 -0.24 -17.64
N THR A 4 -12.05 -0.29 -16.75
CA THR A 4 -10.73 -0.79 -17.14
C THR A 4 -10.84 -2.30 -17.30
N GLU A 5 -10.54 -2.74 -18.51
CA GLU A 5 -10.59 -4.08 -19.04
C GLU A 5 -9.79 -5.06 -18.15
N MET A 6 -10.47 -6.07 -17.58
CA MET A 6 -9.80 -7.21 -16.92
C MET A 6 -9.01 -7.99 -17.96
N HIS A 7 -7.68 -7.81 -17.99
CA HIS A 7 -6.81 -8.76 -18.68
C HIS A 7 -6.72 -10.05 -17.85
N ARG A 8 -7.18 -11.15 -18.45
CA ARG A 8 -6.97 -12.50 -17.93
C ARG A 8 -5.47 -12.80 -17.92
N GLY A 9 -4.83 -12.74 -16.77
CA GLY A 9 -3.47 -13.24 -16.59
C GLY A 9 -3.44 -14.74 -16.84
N SER A 10 -2.62 -15.17 -17.82
CA SER A 10 -2.38 -16.58 -18.08
C SER A 10 -1.55 -17.18 -16.96
N CYS A 11 -2.05 -18.25 -16.36
CA CYS A 11 -1.23 -19.22 -15.64
C CYS A 11 -0.08 -19.64 -16.56
N HIS A 12 1.18 -19.55 -16.13
CA HIS A 12 2.33 -20.44 -16.42
C HIS A 12 3.65 -19.71 -16.06
N GLY A 13 4.47 -20.34 -15.21
CA GLY A 13 5.85 -19.91 -14.92
C GLY A 13 6.15 -19.88 -13.43
N ARG A 14 6.70 -20.96 -12.88
CA ARG A 14 7.37 -20.96 -11.57
C ARG A 14 8.79 -20.44 -11.79
N ASP A 15 9.02 -19.19 -11.45
CA ASP A 15 10.37 -18.68 -11.20
C ASP A 15 10.45 -18.26 -9.72
N ASN A 16 11.47 -18.76 -9.04
CA ASN A 16 11.73 -18.49 -7.63
C ASN A 16 12.17 -17.03 -7.47
N ALA A 17 11.22 -16.11 -7.32
CA ALA A 17 11.50 -14.74 -6.94
C ALA A 17 11.68 -14.67 -5.41
N GLU A 18 12.91 -14.43 -4.95
CA GLU A 18 13.19 -13.98 -3.59
C GLU A 18 12.56 -12.59 -3.40
N VAL A 19 11.50 -12.52 -2.60
CA VAL A 19 10.82 -11.25 -2.27
C VAL A 19 11.51 -10.63 -1.07
N ASP A 20 12.41 -9.68 -1.33
CA ASP A 20 13.15 -8.94 -0.30
C ASP A 20 12.41 -7.64 0.08
N VAL A 21 11.50 -7.76 1.06
CA VAL A 21 10.60 -6.70 1.56
C VAL A 21 11.31 -5.71 2.49
N VAL A 22 10.97 -4.42 2.41
CA VAL A 22 11.39 -3.27 3.27
C VAL A 22 12.70 -2.54 2.93
N LYS A 23 12.66 -1.47 2.11
CA LYS A 23 13.47 -0.24 2.30
C LYS A 23 13.14 0.96 1.37
N ALA A 24 12.00 0.98 0.69
CA ALA A 24 11.67 2.05 -0.26
C ALA A 24 11.60 3.47 0.34
N VAL A 25 11.38 3.60 1.66
CA VAL A 25 11.08 4.90 2.30
C VAL A 25 12.30 5.63 2.88
N ALA A 26 13.25 4.92 3.51
CA ALA A 26 14.42 5.58 4.07
C ALA A 26 15.21 6.31 2.96
N ASP A 27 15.24 5.75 1.75
CA ASP A 27 15.89 6.35 0.59
C ASP A 27 15.20 7.61 0.05
N VAL A 28 13.88 7.81 0.29
CA VAL A 28 13.16 9.01 -0.15
C VAL A 28 13.49 10.21 0.74
N GLU A 29 13.76 9.99 2.02
CA GLU A 29 14.15 11.05 2.98
C GLU A 29 15.69 11.21 3.11
N GLU A 30 16.48 10.12 3.15
CA GLU A 30 17.95 10.19 3.32
C GLU A 30 18.70 10.66 2.07
N ARG A 31 18.21 10.38 0.85
CA ARG A 31 18.90 10.82 -0.38
C ARG A 31 18.84 12.34 -0.60
N GLN A 32 18.07 13.09 0.19
CA GLN A 32 18.15 14.55 0.18
C GLN A 32 19.36 15.12 0.93
N GLN A 33 20.06 14.31 1.75
CA GLN A 33 21.17 14.82 2.58
C GLN A 33 22.56 14.23 2.28
N HIS A 34 22.69 13.09 1.60
CA HIS A 34 24.01 12.53 1.30
C HIS A 34 24.16 11.99 -0.13
N ASN A 35 24.88 12.77 -0.94
CA ASN A 35 25.50 12.32 -2.18
C ASN A 35 26.76 11.51 -1.84
N GLN A 36 26.64 10.19 -1.65
CA GLN A 36 27.78 9.26 -1.64
C GLN A 36 27.29 7.82 -1.82
N GLY A 37 27.77 7.18 -2.88
CA GLY A 37 27.39 5.82 -3.27
C GLY A 37 28.03 4.71 -2.42
N GLY A 38 27.51 3.51 -2.60
CA GLY A 38 28.15 2.27 -2.14
C GLY A 38 27.15 1.14 -1.95
N GLU A 39 27.32 0.06 -2.72
CA GLU A 39 26.54 -1.20 -2.65
C GLU A 39 26.68 -1.96 -1.31
N GLY A 40 27.49 -1.48 -0.35
CA GLY A 40 27.76 -2.15 0.93
C GLY A 40 26.99 -1.65 2.16
N ALA A 41 26.29 -0.50 2.10
CA ALA A 41 25.53 0.02 3.24
C ALA A 41 24.18 -0.69 3.45
N TRP A 42 23.72 -1.43 2.44
CA TRP A 42 22.35 -1.93 2.33
C TRP A 42 22.13 -3.29 3.01
N GLU A 43 23.12 -4.18 2.98
CA GLU A 43 23.10 -5.45 3.75
C GLU A 43 23.26 -5.22 5.26
N ALA A 44 23.97 -4.16 5.66
CA ALA A 44 24.27 -3.89 7.06
C ALA A 44 23.06 -3.40 7.87
N ALA A 45 22.08 -2.78 7.22
CA ALA A 45 20.94 -2.13 7.88
C ALA A 45 19.63 -2.94 7.80
N ARG A 46 19.69 -4.23 7.42
CA ARG A 46 18.49 -5.06 7.15
C ARG A 46 18.54 -6.44 7.81
N LYS A 47 19.29 -6.59 8.90
CA LYS A 47 19.64 -7.92 9.46
C LYS A 47 18.81 -8.35 10.67
N ALA A 48 17.93 -7.50 11.21
CA ALA A 48 17.16 -7.85 12.41
C ALA A 48 15.71 -8.22 12.06
N CYS A 49 15.37 -9.51 12.21
CA CYS A 49 13.98 -10.01 12.22
C CYS A 49 13.05 -9.12 13.10
N GLY A 50 13.60 -8.56 14.19
CA GLY A 50 12.87 -7.67 15.09
C GLY A 50 12.35 -6.37 14.45
N GLU A 51 13.01 -5.83 13.43
CA GLU A 51 12.55 -4.59 12.75
C GLU A 51 11.38 -4.89 11.80
N ALA A 52 11.45 -5.98 11.04
CA ALA A 52 10.36 -6.43 10.17
C ALA A 52 9.11 -6.80 10.99
N ASP A 53 9.29 -7.48 12.12
CA ASP A 53 8.20 -7.83 13.02
C ASP A 53 7.61 -6.60 13.70
N ALA A 54 8.43 -5.65 14.14
CA ALA A 54 7.96 -4.39 14.72
C ALA A 54 7.12 -3.59 13.70
N PHE A 55 7.59 -3.52 12.45
CA PHE A 55 6.85 -2.90 11.35
C PHE A 55 5.48 -3.56 11.14
N ALA A 56 5.45 -4.90 11.06
CA ALA A 56 4.22 -5.63 10.85
C ALA A 56 3.23 -5.45 11.99
N ILE A 57 3.71 -5.44 13.24
CA ILE A 57 2.90 -5.16 14.43
C ILE A 57 2.28 -3.76 14.33
N GLN A 58 3.09 -2.75 14.04
CA GLN A 58 2.62 -1.37 13.93
C GLN A 58 1.61 -1.18 12.79
N SER A 59 1.81 -1.84 11.64
CA SER A 59 0.84 -1.83 10.53
C SER A 59 -0.51 -2.40 10.95
N ASN A 60 -0.51 -3.50 11.72
CA ASN A 60 -1.73 -4.11 12.24
C ASN A 60 -2.41 -3.25 13.31
N GLU A 61 -1.64 -2.68 14.24
CA GLU A 61 -2.17 -1.77 15.26
C GLU A 61 -2.85 -0.54 14.63
N ARG A 62 -2.22 0.09 13.63
CA ARG A 62 -2.82 1.20 12.87
C ARG A 62 -4.10 0.78 12.14
N GLY A 63 -4.09 -0.38 11.49
CA GLY A 63 -5.27 -0.93 10.81
C GLY A 63 -6.43 -1.18 11.77
N ILE A 64 -6.15 -1.75 12.94
CA ILE A 64 -7.16 -1.99 13.99
C ILE A 64 -7.73 -0.66 14.50
N VAL A 65 -6.88 0.32 14.79
CA VAL A 65 -7.34 1.65 15.23
C VAL A 65 -8.19 2.34 14.15
N ALA A 66 -7.78 2.27 12.88
CA ALA A 66 -8.52 2.83 11.76
C ALA A 66 -9.89 2.15 11.60
N ARG A 67 -9.94 0.82 11.66
CA ARG A 67 -11.20 0.05 11.63
C ARG A 67 -12.12 0.43 12.78
N ASP A 68 -11.60 0.39 14.01
CA ASP A 68 -12.40 0.57 15.23
C ASP A 68 -12.89 2.02 15.40
N SER A 69 -12.18 3.00 14.81
CA SER A 69 -12.62 4.40 14.73
C SER A 69 -13.60 4.68 13.59
N GLY A 70 -13.85 3.70 12.71
CA GLY A 70 -14.71 3.86 11.53
C GLY A 70 -14.05 4.58 10.36
N ALA A 71 -12.71 4.69 10.35
CA ALA A 71 -11.96 5.38 9.29
C ALA A 71 -12.17 4.75 7.90
N PHE A 72 -12.51 3.46 7.83
CA PHE A 72 -12.79 2.77 6.56
C PHE A 72 -14.26 2.80 6.12
N ALA A 73 -15.16 3.37 6.93
CA ALA A 73 -16.61 3.31 6.66
C ALA A 73 -17.01 4.04 5.36
N TRP A 74 -16.21 5.01 4.91
CA TRP A 74 -16.48 5.76 3.69
C TRP A 74 -15.97 5.05 2.41
N GLU A 75 -15.02 4.11 2.54
CA GLU A 75 -14.40 3.40 1.41
C GLU A 75 -14.90 1.97 1.21
N ILE A 76 -15.38 1.30 2.26
CA ILE A 76 -15.87 -0.08 2.18
C ILE A 76 -17.35 -0.09 1.82
N VAL A 77 -17.69 -0.77 0.71
CA VAL A 77 -19.07 -1.10 0.35
C VAL A 77 -19.38 -2.50 0.87
N PRO A 78 -20.39 -2.69 1.74
CA PRO A 78 -20.76 -4.02 2.23
C PRO A 78 -21.20 -4.96 1.11
N ILE A 79 -20.78 -6.22 1.18
CA ILE A 79 -21.11 -7.27 0.20
C ILE A 79 -21.79 -8.43 0.93
N GLU A 80 -22.96 -8.84 0.43
CA GLU A 80 -23.63 -10.06 0.87
C GLU A 80 -23.16 -11.27 0.06
N VAL A 81 -22.60 -12.27 0.74
CA VAL A 81 -22.08 -13.49 0.13
C VAL A 81 -23.04 -14.66 0.38
N PRO A 82 -23.62 -15.26 -0.68
CA PRO A 82 -24.47 -16.44 -0.53
C PRO A 82 -23.65 -17.67 -0.05
N VAL A 83 -24.08 -18.33 1.03
CA VAL A 83 -23.40 -19.51 1.60
C VAL A 83 -24.09 -20.85 1.30
N GLY A 84 -25.01 -20.85 0.33
CA GLY A 84 -25.74 -22.01 -0.14
C GLY A 84 -27.25 -21.94 0.07
N ARG A 85 -27.98 -22.89 -0.53
CA ARG A 85 -29.45 -22.90 -0.56
C ARG A 85 -30.03 -22.99 0.86
N GLY A 86 -30.92 -22.05 1.20
CA GLY A 86 -31.67 -22.04 2.46
C GLY A 86 -30.93 -21.49 3.67
N LYS A 87 -29.70 -20.97 3.52
CA LYS A 87 -28.96 -20.28 4.58
C LYS A 87 -28.98 -18.77 4.34
N PRO A 88 -29.04 -17.94 5.40
CA PRO A 88 -28.90 -16.50 5.24
C PRO A 88 -27.51 -16.15 4.67
N PRO A 89 -27.40 -15.12 3.81
CA PRO A 89 -26.11 -14.67 3.31
C PRO A 89 -25.23 -14.15 4.45
N VAL A 90 -23.92 -14.21 4.25
CA VAL A 90 -22.95 -13.60 5.16
C VAL A 90 -22.66 -12.19 4.68
N LEU A 91 -22.84 -11.20 5.54
CA LEU A 91 -22.47 -9.82 5.26
C LEU A 91 -20.97 -9.62 5.51
N ILE A 92 -20.26 -9.15 4.50
CA ILE A 92 -18.85 -8.76 4.57
C ILE A 92 -18.78 -7.24 4.47
N GLU A 93 -18.42 -6.57 5.56
CA GLU A 93 -18.44 -5.10 5.68
C GLU A 93 -17.15 -4.52 6.28
N LYS A 94 -16.14 -5.37 6.50
CA LYS A 94 -14.84 -4.99 7.08
C LYS A 94 -13.75 -5.93 6.58
N ASP A 95 -12.51 -5.45 6.60
CA ASP A 95 -11.33 -6.27 6.31
C ASP A 95 -11.13 -7.35 7.39
N GLU A 96 -11.12 -8.62 6.97
CA GLU A 96 -11.03 -9.77 7.89
C GLU A 96 -9.61 -10.03 8.40
N SER A 97 -8.58 -9.52 7.71
CA SER A 97 -7.17 -9.75 8.03
C SER A 97 -6.81 -9.23 9.44
N LEU A 98 -7.48 -8.17 9.87
CA LEU A 98 -7.29 -7.53 11.18
C LEU A 98 -7.89 -8.33 12.34
N ASP A 99 -8.84 -9.24 12.10
CA ASP A 99 -9.55 -9.98 13.15
C ASP A 99 -8.66 -11.03 13.85
N LYS A 100 -7.59 -11.48 13.19
CA LYS A 100 -6.74 -12.59 13.66
C LYS A 100 -5.36 -12.15 14.14
N PHE A 101 -5.12 -10.84 14.25
CA PHE A 101 -3.82 -10.31 14.62
C PHE A 101 -3.44 -10.67 16.07
N ASP A 102 -2.24 -11.23 16.25
CA ASP A 102 -1.67 -11.57 17.54
C ASP A 102 -0.15 -11.28 17.52
N PRO A 103 0.32 -10.20 18.17
CA PRO A 103 1.71 -9.80 18.11
C PRO A 103 2.65 -10.82 18.79
N ALA A 104 2.15 -11.60 19.75
CA ALA A 104 2.95 -12.62 20.43
C ALA A 104 3.14 -13.87 19.56
N LYS A 105 2.16 -14.20 18.70
CA LYS A 105 2.32 -15.25 17.69
C LYS A 105 3.21 -14.81 16.54
N LEU A 106 3.07 -13.57 16.07
CA LEU A 106 3.87 -13.02 14.97
C LEU A 106 5.37 -13.20 15.22
N LYS A 107 5.86 -12.79 16.39
CA LYS A 107 7.28 -12.89 16.80
C LYS A 107 7.81 -14.33 16.91
N LYS A 108 6.94 -15.34 16.88
CA LYS A 108 7.28 -16.77 17.00
C LYS A 108 7.24 -17.48 15.66
N LEU A 109 6.84 -16.80 14.58
CA LEU A 109 6.75 -17.40 13.26
C LEU A 109 8.15 -17.76 12.74
N ARG A 110 8.21 -18.89 12.05
CA ARG A 110 9.43 -19.31 11.36
C ARG A 110 9.55 -18.57 10.03
N PRO A 111 10.78 -18.31 9.55
CA PRO A 111 10.98 -17.74 8.23
C PRO A 111 10.32 -18.59 7.14
N SER A 112 9.74 -17.92 6.14
CA SER A 112 8.95 -18.58 5.09
C SER A 112 9.75 -19.01 3.87
N PHE A 113 10.88 -18.35 3.58
CA PHE A 113 11.62 -18.54 2.32
C PHE A 113 13.03 -19.12 2.50
N LYS A 114 13.71 -18.83 3.62
CA LYS A 114 15.06 -19.34 3.91
C LYS A 114 15.04 -20.13 5.21
N GLU A 115 15.54 -21.36 5.18
CA GLU A 115 15.59 -22.22 6.37
C GLU A 115 16.47 -21.63 7.49
N ASN A 116 17.57 -20.94 7.12
CA ASN A 116 18.52 -20.35 8.07
C ASN A 116 18.81 -18.89 7.70
N GLY A 117 18.69 -17.98 8.69
CA GLY A 117 19.01 -16.57 8.52
C GLY A 117 17.98 -15.74 7.74
N GLY A 118 16.81 -16.32 7.41
CA GLY A 118 15.69 -15.57 6.86
C GLY A 118 15.02 -14.68 7.90
N THR A 119 14.59 -13.49 7.48
CA THR A 119 13.88 -12.51 8.32
C THR A 119 12.40 -12.38 7.96
N VAL A 120 12.02 -12.82 6.75
CA VAL A 120 10.65 -12.74 6.25
C VAL A 120 9.82 -13.94 6.74
N THR A 121 8.71 -13.65 7.39
CA THR A 121 7.73 -14.60 7.93
C THR A 121 6.34 -14.29 7.37
N ALA A 122 5.43 -15.25 7.47
CA ALA A 122 4.03 -15.05 7.09
C ALA A 122 3.33 -13.93 7.89
N GLY A 123 3.89 -13.48 9.02
CA GLY A 123 3.32 -12.41 9.83
C GLY A 123 3.90 -11.03 9.51
N ASN A 124 5.05 -10.96 8.83
CA ASN A 124 5.66 -9.69 8.43
C ASN A 124 5.70 -9.46 6.92
N ALA A 125 5.15 -10.39 6.14
CA ALA A 125 4.82 -10.23 4.73
C ALA A 125 3.33 -9.94 4.54
N SER A 126 2.96 -9.38 3.38
CA SER A 126 1.56 -9.21 3.01
C SER A 126 0.87 -10.55 2.76
N SER A 127 -0.39 -10.66 3.18
CA SER A 127 -1.20 -11.85 2.92
C SER A 127 -1.78 -11.81 1.50
N ILE A 128 -1.92 -12.99 0.90
CA ILE A 128 -2.79 -13.17 -0.26
C ILE A 128 -4.22 -12.83 0.18
N SER A 129 -4.90 -12.00 -0.59
CA SER A 129 -6.24 -11.50 -0.26
C SER A 129 -7.04 -11.22 -1.51
N ASP A 130 -8.37 -11.26 -1.36
CA ASP A 130 -9.33 -10.99 -2.42
C ASP A 130 -9.99 -9.63 -2.20
N GLY A 131 -10.16 -8.85 -3.27
CA GLY A 131 -10.80 -7.54 -3.19
C GLY A 131 -10.91 -6.85 -4.53
N ALA A 132 -11.74 -5.80 -4.57
CA ALA A 132 -11.87 -4.90 -5.72
C ALA A 132 -11.97 -3.46 -5.22
N ALA A 133 -11.35 -2.54 -5.96
CA ALA A 133 -11.44 -1.10 -5.70
C ALA A 133 -11.67 -0.38 -7.04
N ALA A 134 -12.45 0.70 -7.00
CA ALA A 134 -12.79 1.48 -8.18
C ALA A 134 -12.83 2.97 -7.86
N LEU A 135 -12.35 3.79 -8.81
CA LEU A 135 -12.43 5.24 -8.75
C LEU A 135 -13.12 5.77 -10.01
N VAL A 136 -13.85 6.87 -9.86
CA VAL A 136 -14.44 7.60 -11.00
C VAL A 136 -13.59 8.83 -11.28
N LEU A 137 -12.92 8.81 -12.43
CA LEU A 137 -12.17 9.97 -12.92
C LEU A 137 -13.04 10.79 -13.87
N VAL A 138 -12.96 12.11 -13.73
CA VAL A 138 -13.65 13.08 -14.57
C VAL A 138 -12.71 14.23 -14.88
N SER A 139 -12.85 14.84 -16.05
CA SER A 139 -12.12 16.08 -16.35
C SER A 139 -12.63 17.22 -15.45
N GLY A 140 -11.76 18.19 -15.16
CA GLY A 140 -12.15 19.36 -14.36
C GLY A 140 -13.31 20.13 -14.97
N GLN A 141 -13.35 20.25 -16.30
CA GLN A 141 -14.47 20.84 -17.02
C GLN A 141 -15.75 20.03 -16.82
N LYS A 142 -15.69 18.71 -16.95
CA LYS A 142 -16.90 17.87 -16.80
C LYS A 142 -17.44 17.86 -15.38
N ALA A 143 -16.54 17.91 -14.39
CA ALA A 143 -16.93 18.05 -12.99
C ALA A 143 -17.70 19.36 -12.75
N GLN A 144 -17.26 20.47 -13.34
CA GLN A 144 -17.95 21.76 -13.25
C GLN A 144 -19.30 21.74 -13.98
N GLU A 145 -19.35 21.23 -15.22
CA GLU A 145 -20.58 21.11 -16.01
C GLU A 145 -21.67 20.30 -15.28
N LEU A 146 -21.27 19.23 -14.60
CA LEU A 146 -22.18 18.32 -13.90
C LEU A 146 -22.41 18.71 -12.43
N GLY A 147 -21.76 19.77 -11.92
CA GLY A 147 -21.86 20.18 -10.52
C GLY A 147 -21.36 19.13 -9.52
N LEU A 148 -20.37 18.31 -9.90
CA LEU A 148 -19.87 17.22 -9.05
C LEU A 148 -18.99 17.76 -7.92
N GLN A 149 -19.17 17.20 -6.72
CA GLN A 149 -18.21 17.39 -5.64
C GLN A 149 -16.95 16.58 -5.91
N VAL A 150 -15.86 17.27 -6.22
CA VAL A 150 -14.56 16.64 -6.46
C VAL A 150 -13.90 16.30 -5.13
N LEU A 151 -13.50 15.03 -4.95
CA LEU A 151 -12.81 14.57 -3.74
C LEU A 151 -11.33 14.97 -3.70
N ALA A 152 -10.65 14.87 -4.85
CA ALA A 152 -9.25 15.26 -5.01
C ALA A 152 -8.91 15.55 -6.48
N ARG A 153 -7.71 16.08 -6.73
CA ARG A 153 -7.18 16.33 -8.07
C ARG A 153 -5.86 15.61 -8.25
N ILE A 154 -5.68 14.94 -9.38
CA ILE A 154 -4.40 14.37 -9.77
C ILE A 154 -3.51 15.52 -10.27
N ARG A 155 -2.44 15.81 -9.54
CA ARG A 155 -1.51 16.93 -9.84
C ARG A 155 -0.35 16.50 -10.73
N GLY A 156 0.13 15.28 -10.55
CA GLY A 156 1.22 14.69 -11.31
C GLY A 156 1.23 13.18 -11.13
N TYR A 157 1.84 12.49 -12.08
CA TYR A 157 2.09 11.05 -12.04
C TYR A 157 3.42 10.79 -12.75
N ALA A 158 4.06 9.66 -12.45
CA ALA A 158 5.27 9.23 -13.13
C ALA A 158 5.47 7.74 -12.96
N ASP A 159 6.17 7.16 -13.94
CA ASP A 159 6.59 5.77 -13.93
C ASP A 159 8.12 5.68 -13.77
N ALA A 160 8.56 4.57 -13.19
CA ALA A 160 9.95 4.17 -13.17
C ALA A 160 10.04 2.66 -13.35
N ALA A 161 11.14 2.20 -13.92
CA ALA A 161 11.43 0.78 -14.11
C ALA A 161 12.87 0.52 -13.69
N GLN A 162 13.10 -0.65 -13.15
CA GLN A 162 14.42 -1.19 -12.81
C GLN A 162 14.45 -2.67 -13.18
N ALA A 163 15.59 -3.33 -12.99
CA ALA A 163 15.67 -4.78 -13.07
C ALA A 163 14.64 -5.43 -12.12
N PRO A 164 14.02 -6.58 -12.49
CA PRO A 164 12.96 -7.21 -11.71
C PRO A 164 13.32 -7.44 -10.24
N GLU A 165 14.56 -7.83 -9.95
CA GLU A 165 15.07 -8.05 -8.60
C GLU A 165 15.10 -6.79 -7.73
N LEU A 166 15.02 -5.60 -8.33
CA LEU A 166 15.03 -4.30 -7.65
C LEU A 166 13.64 -3.67 -7.53
N PHE A 167 12.57 -4.39 -7.88
CA PHE A 167 11.22 -3.82 -7.96
C PHE A 167 10.77 -3.12 -6.68
N THR A 168 11.16 -3.64 -5.51
CA THR A 168 10.83 -3.07 -4.19
C THR A 168 11.42 -1.67 -3.97
N THR A 169 12.45 -1.29 -4.72
CA THR A 169 13.10 0.03 -4.64
C THR A 169 12.67 1.00 -5.73
N THR A 170 11.97 0.51 -6.75
CA THR A 170 11.47 1.34 -7.87
C THR A 170 10.59 2.52 -7.44
N PRO A 171 9.79 2.45 -6.36
CA PRO A 171 9.04 3.60 -5.86
C PRO A 171 9.92 4.80 -5.51
N ALA A 172 11.16 4.56 -5.03
CA ALA A 172 12.10 5.64 -4.69
C ALA A 172 12.55 6.44 -5.93
N LEU A 173 12.37 5.89 -7.14
CA LEU A 173 12.62 6.59 -8.41
C LEU A 173 11.36 7.23 -8.98
N ALA A 174 10.18 6.61 -8.81
CA ALA A 174 8.92 7.11 -9.33
C ALA A 174 8.38 8.30 -8.54
N ILE A 175 8.47 8.25 -7.20
CA ILE A 175 7.94 9.28 -6.29
C ILE A 175 8.53 10.67 -6.59
N PRO A 176 9.87 10.87 -6.64
CA PRO A 176 10.44 12.20 -6.92
C PRO A 176 10.03 12.74 -8.29
N LYS A 177 9.91 11.87 -9.30
CA LYS A 177 9.43 12.26 -10.63
C LYS A 177 7.98 12.72 -10.61
N ALA A 178 7.10 12.01 -9.89
CA ALA A 178 5.69 12.38 -9.77
C ALA A 178 5.51 13.73 -9.04
N ILE A 179 6.29 13.95 -7.98
CA ILE A 179 6.32 15.23 -7.23
C ILE A 179 6.79 16.37 -8.13
N ALA A 180 7.88 16.17 -8.89
CA ALA A 180 8.37 17.16 -9.83
C ALA A 180 7.34 17.47 -10.94
N ASN A 181 6.68 16.45 -11.49
CA ASN A 181 5.61 16.61 -12.49
C ASN A 181 4.39 17.35 -11.92
N ALA A 182 4.13 17.24 -10.62
CA ALA A 182 3.08 17.98 -9.93
C ALA A 182 3.44 19.45 -9.66
N GLY A 183 4.70 19.84 -9.91
CA GLY A 183 5.25 21.16 -9.57
C GLY A 183 5.31 21.39 -8.05
N LEU A 184 5.53 20.31 -7.29
CA LEU A 184 5.59 20.35 -5.83
C LEU A 184 7.02 20.11 -5.34
N GLU A 185 7.26 20.44 -4.07
CA GLU A 185 8.44 20.00 -3.33
C GLU A 185 8.03 18.88 -2.39
N SER A 186 8.94 17.95 -2.08
CA SER A 186 8.67 16.83 -1.18
C SER A 186 8.25 17.27 0.24
N SER A 187 8.73 18.44 0.67
CA SER A 187 8.36 19.09 1.94
C SER A 187 6.87 19.44 2.03
N HIS A 188 6.20 19.61 0.89
CA HIS A 188 4.78 19.92 0.81
C HIS A 188 3.88 18.68 0.80
N VAL A 189 4.45 17.47 0.85
CA VAL A 189 3.66 16.23 0.89
C VAL A 189 3.41 15.83 2.34
N ASP A 190 2.13 15.74 2.70
CA ASP A 190 1.66 15.45 4.05
C ASP A 190 1.57 13.94 4.32
N PHE A 191 1.13 13.19 3.31
CA PHE A 191 0.87 11.76 3.42
C PHE A 191 1.40 10.98 2.22
N TYR A 192 1.83 9.75 2.49
CA TYR A 192 2.12 8.78 1.45
C TYR A 192 1.38 7.46 1.73
N GLU A 193 0.88 6.83 0.68
CA GLU A 193 0.43 5.43 0.74
C GLU A 193 1.36 4.59 -0.11
N ILE A 194 2.28 3.87 0.54
CA ILE A 194 3.31 3.07 -0.12
C ILE A 194 3.11 1.63 0.31
N ASN A 195 2.79 0.75 -0.63
CA ASN A 195 2.30 -0.61 -0.36
C ASN A 195 3.05 -1.36 0.75
N GLU A 196 4.39 -1.24 0.83
CA GLU A 196 5.24 -1.96 1.78
C GLU A 196 6.29 -1.09 2.49
N ALA A 197 5.96 0.15 2.83
CA ALA A 197 6.91 1.03 3.50
C ALA A 197 6.27 1.88 4.62
N PHE A 198 7.10 2.53 5.46
CA PHE A 198 6.61 3.15 6.69
C PHE A 198 7.39 4.37 7.18
N SER A 199 6.65 5.37 7.65
CA SER A 199 7.04 6.44 8.57
C SER A 199 5.78 7.01 9.24
N GLU A 200 5.89 8.03 10.09
CA GLU A 200 4.72 8.69 10.70
C GLU A 200 3.74 9.26 9.67
N LYS A 201 4.21 9.60 8.47
CA LYS A 201 3.41 10.14 7.36
C LYS A 201 2.95 9.07 6.35
N ILE A 202 3.31 7.81 6.54
CA ILE A 202 3.12 6.75 5.54
C ILE A 202 2.22 5.66 6.10
N ASN A 203 1.21 5.26 5.32
CA ASN A 203 0.27 4.19 5.69
C ASN A 203 -0.34 4.42 7.08
N VAL A 204 -0.93 5.61 7.30
CA VAL A 204 -1.43 6.04 8.61
C VAL A 204 -2.59 5.17 9.13
N HIS A 205 -3.28 4.47 8.22
CA HIS A 205 -4.32 3.49 8.53
C HIS A 205 -3.86 2.03 8.38
N GLY A 206 -2.55 1.79 8.32
CA GLY A 206 -1.98 0.47 8.05
C GLY A 206 -1.79 0.21 6.55
N GLY A 207 -0.88 -0.70 6.22
CA GLY A 207 -0.50 -1.03 4.85
C GLY A 207 -0.91 -2.44 4.43
N ALA A 208 -0.33 -2.95 3.34
CA ALA A 208 -0.67 -4.26 2.79
C ALA A 208 -0.35 -5.44 3.74
N VAL A 209 0.59 -5.27 4.68
CA VAL A 209 0.89 -6.28 5.70
C VAL A 209 -0.29 -6.51 6.65
N SER A 210 -1.13 -5.50 6.89
CA SER A 210 -2.29 -5.61 7.78
C SER A 210 -3.62 -5.71 7.05
N LEU A 211 -3.77 -5.05 5.90
CA LEU A 211 -5.01 -5.02 5.12
C LEU A 211 -5.04 -6.04 3.97
N GLY A 212 -3.94 -6.75 3.75
CA GLY A 212 -3.79 -7.68 2.62
C GLY A 212 -3.34 -7.00 1.33
N HIS A 213 -2.93 -7.83 0.37
CA HIS A 213 -2.49 -7.39 -0.96
C HIS A 213 -3.27 -8.07 -2.09
N PRO A 214 -4.44 -7.55 -2.47
CA PRO A 214 -5.17 -8.04 -3.64
C PRO A 214 -4.47 -7.53 -4.90
N LEU A 215 -3.61 -8.37 -5.50
CA LEU A 215 -2.65 -7.98 -6.55
C LEU A 215 -3.24 -7.04 -7.62
N GLY A 216 -4.39 -7.40 -8.18
CA GLY A 216 -5.02 -6.64 -9.28
C GLY A 216 -5.73 -5.35 -8.87
N CYS A 217 -5.99 -5.10 -7.59
CA CYS A 217 -6.67 -3.89 -7.13
C CYS A 217 -5.92 -3.10 -6.06
N SER A 218 -4.79 -3.60 -5.57
CA SER A 218 -3.97 -3.00 -4.52
C SER A 218 -3.66 -1.53 -4.79
N GLY A 219 -3.32 -1.19 -6.04
CA GLY A 219 -3.08 0.19 -6.47
C GLY A 219 -4.29 1.11 -6.38
N ALA A 220 -5.46 0.64 -6.80
CA ALA A 220 -6.71 1.39 -6.65
C ALA A 220 -7.12 1.47 -5.17
N ARG A 221 -6.90 0.41 -4.39
CA ARG A 221 -7.21 0.37 -2.95
C ARG A 221 -6.42 1.43 -2.19
N ILE A 222 -5.09 1.50 -2.36
CA ILE A 222 -4.26 2.52 -1.67
C ILE A 222 -4.63 3.95 -2.06
N LEU A 223 -5.04 4.18 -3.31
CA LEU A 223 -5.57 5.49 -3.73
C LEU A 223 -6.89 5.82 -3.03
N VAL A 224 -7.80 4.85 -2.91
CA VAL A 224 -9.05 5.03 -2.17
C VAL A 224 -8.71 5.35 -0.71
N THR A 225 -7.95 4.51 -0.01
CA THR A 225 -7.58 4.74 1.40
C THR A 225 -6.93 6.11 1.61
N LEU A 226 -6.06 6.56 0.70
CA LEU A 226 -5.45 7.89 0.78
C LEU A 226 -6.48 9.02 0.73
N LEU A 227 -7.50 8.93 -0.13
CA LEU A 227 -8.56 9.94 -0.21
C LEU A 227 -9.33 10.04 1.13
N GLY A 228 -9.45 8.93 1.84
CA GLY A 228 -10.05 8.86 3.18
C GLY A 228 -9.24 9.62 4.20
N VAL A 229 -7.93 9.32 4.26
CA VAL A 229 -6.95 10.01 5.09
C VAL A 229 -7.02 11.52 4.85
N LEU A 230 -6.99 11.96 3.60
CA LEU A 230 -7.06 13.38 3.22
C LEU A 230 -8.40 14.02 3.64
N SER A 231 -9.51 13.31 3.46
CA SER A 231 -10.84 13.81 3.82
C SER A 231 -11.00 14.00 5.33
N MET A 232 -10.39 13.13 6.13
CA MET A 232 -10.44 13.19 7.61
C MET A 232 -9.44 14.18 8.19
N SER A 233 -8.31 14.41 7.52
CA SER A 233 -7.22 15.28 7.98
C SER A 233 -7.47 16.78 7.78
N ARG A 234 -8.71 17.22 7.51
CA ARG A 234 -9.10 18.59 7.08
C ARG A 234 -8.64 19.75 7.98
N LEU A 235 -7.35 20.06 7.89
CA LEU A 235 -6.67 21.29 8.27
C LEU A 235 -5.83 21.73 7.05
N GLY A 236 -6.44 22.43 6.09
CA GLY A 236 -5.73 23.07 4.96
C GLY A 236 -5.68 22.26 3.64
N THR A 237 -4.98 22.81 2.64
CA THR A 237 -4.67 22.12 1.38
C THR A 237 -3.65 21.04 1.67
N THR A 238 -4.06 19.79 1.56
CA THR A 238 -3.23 18.62 1.87
C THR A 238 -2.77 17.96 0.57
N GLU A 239 -1.47 17.72 0.41
CA GLU A 239 -0.92 17.03 -0.77
C GLU A 239 -0.45 15.63 -0.37
N ALA A 240 -0.66 14.65 -1.24
CA ALA A 240 -0.27 13.28 -0.96
C ALA A 240 0.16 12.52 -2.22
N VAL A 241 0.96 11.48 -2.00
CA VAL A 241 1.59 10.71 -3.08
C VAL A 241 1.39 9.21 -2.88
N VAL A 242 1.12 8.52 -3.99
CA VAL A 242 0.97 7.06 -4.05
C VAL A 242 1.86 6.51 -5.14
N PRO A 243 2.89 5.70 -4.83
CA PRO A 243 3.53 4.84 -5.82
C PRO A 243 2.65 3.62 -6.13
N LEU A 244 2.43 3.36 -7.41
CA LEU A 244 1.83 2.13 -7.90
C LEU A 244 2.95 1.23 -8.42
N LEU A 245 2.99 -0.03 -7.95
CA LEU A 245 3.89 -1.05 -8.50
C LEU A 245 3.10 -1.89 -9.51
N THR A 246 3.64 -2.02 -10.71
CA THR A 246 3.17 -2.97 -11.71
C THR A 246 4.27 -3.98 -11.95
N GLU A 247 4.00 -5.25 -11.67
CA GLU A 247 4.86 -6.35 -12.13
C GLU A 247 4.58 -6.55 -13.63
N SER A 248 5.59 -6.30 -14.47
CA SER A 248 5.53 -6.45 -15.94
C SER A 248 6.44 -7.57 -16.41
#